data_AF-A0A7R9KAQ3-F1
#
_entry.id   AF-A0A7R9KAQ3-F1
#
_cell.length_a   1.000
_cell.length_b   1.000
_cell.length_c   1.000
_cell.angle_alpha   90.00
_cell.angle_beta   90.00
_cell.angle_gamma   90.00
#
_symmetry.space_group_name_H-M   'P 1'
#
loop_
_entity.id
_entity.type
_entity.pdbx_description
1 polymer ?
#
loop_
_entity_poly.entity_id
_entity_poly.type
_entity_poly.pdbx_seq_one_letter_code
_entity_poly.pdbx_strand_id
1 'polypeptide(L)' 'LGILGTRGRLCNRTSLGLDGCRLLCCGRGYQTRVRDVEEKCRCRFVWCCNVVCERCRYKKEEHICN' A
#
# COMPACT_ATOMS: atom_id res chain seq x y z
N LEU A 1 11.20 23.77 13.78
CA LEU A 1 11.62 22.53 13.11
C LEU A 1 10.61 21.45 13.44
N GLY A 2 9.65 21.22 12.55
CA GLY A 2 8.43 20.46 12.80
C GLY A 2 8.53 19.02 12.30
N ILE A 3 8.50 18.08 13.24
CA ILE A 3 8.44 16.65 12.93
C ILE A 3 7.00 16.36 12.48
N LEU A 4 6.82 16.03 11.20
CA LEU A 4 5.57 15.47 10.69
C LEU A 4 5.39 14.10 11.36
N GLY A 5 4.42 14.02 12.28
CA GLY A 5 4.10 12.79 12.99
C GLY A 5 3.71 11.63 12.07
N THR A 6 3.25 10.52 12.64
CA THR A 6 2.95 9.32 11.85
C THR A 6 1.52 9.25 11.32
N ARG A 7 0.70 10.27 11.61
CA ARG A 7 -0.66 10.42 11.11
C ARG A 7 -0.70 10.41 9.58
N GLY A 8 -1.60 9.64 9.00
CA GLY A 8 -1.74 9.53 7.54
C GLY A 8 -0.71 8.62 6.85
N ARG A 9 0.22 8.00 7.59
CA ARG A 9 1.16 7.03 7.02
C ARG A 9 0.51 5.67 6.83
N LEU A 10 0.84 5.00 5.73
CA LEU A 10 0.51 3.60 5.51
C LEU A 10 1.32 2.73 6.47
N CYS A 11 0.66 1.74 7.06
CA CYS A 11 1.28 0.78 7.95
C CYS A 11 0.92 -0.64 7.54
N ASN A 12 1.76 -1.60 7.92
CA ASN A 12 1.48 -3.01 7.65
C ASN A 12 0.85 -3.67 8.88
N ARG A 13 -0.39 -4.15 8.78
CA ARG A 13 -1.09 -4.83 9.89
C ARG A 13 -0.47 -6.17 10.25
N THR A 14 0.09 -6.90 9.28
CA THR A 14 0.65 -8.23 9.51
C THR A 14 2.09 -8.21 10.01
N SER A 15 2.78 -7.07 9.87
CA SER A 15 4.14 -6.90 10.39
C SER A 15 4.12 -6.68 11.90
N LEU A 16 4.97 -7.43 12.60
CA LEU A 16 5.22 -7.27 14.04
C LEU A 16 6.39 -6.31 14.33
N GLY A 17 7.14 -5.89 13.30
CA GLY A 17 8.31 -5.03 13.41
C GLY A 17 7.97 -3.54 13.37
N LEU A 18 8.99 -2.71 13.12
CA LEU A 18 8.87 -1.24 13.06
C LEU A 18 7.85 -0.75 12.02
N ASP A 19 7.68 -1.50 10.92
CA ASP A 19 6.68 -1.23 9.88
C ASP A 19 5.25 -1.65 10.28
N GLY A 20 5.12 -2.30 11.43
CA GLY A 20 3.87 -2.74 12.01
C GLY A 20 3.02 -1.56 12.47
N CYS A 21 1.72 -1.59 12.19
CA CYS A 21 0.80 -0.52 12.58
C CYS A 21 0.84 -0.18 14.07
N ARG A 22 1.14 -1.16 14.94
CA ARG A 22 1.26 -0.92 16.39
C ARG A 22 2.40 0.05 16.71
N LEU A 23 3.57 -0.17 16.13
CA LEU A 23 4.77 0.64 16.39
C LEU A 23 4.76 1.91 15.54
N LEU A 24 4.43 1.80 14.25
CA LEU A 24 4.41 2.93 13.32
C LEU A 24 3.35 3.99 13.68
N CYS A 25 2.19 3.56 14.17
CA CYS A 25 1.15 4.48 14.66
C CYS A 25 1.30 4.85 16.16
N CYS A 26 2.42 4.45 16.79
CA CYS A 26 2.73 4.73 18.20
C CYS A 26 1.61 4.33 19.17
N GLY A 27 0.89 3.23 18.90
CA GLY A 27 -0.24 2.77 19.72
C GLY A 27 -1.55 3.55 19.56
N ARG A 28 -1.63 4.59 18.70
CA ARG A 28 -2.86 5.38 18.48
C ARG A 28 -3.92 4.70 17.60
N GLY A 29 -3.65 3.47 17.15
CA GLY A 29 -4.49 2.75 16.20
C GLY A 29 -4.34 3.21 14.75
N TYR A 30 -5.12 2.60 13.86
CA TYR A 30 -5.12 2.84 12.43
C TYR A 30 -6.53 2.65 11.84
N GLN A 31 -6.82 3.32 10.73
CA GLN A 31 -8.00 3.11 9.91
C GLN A 31 -7.70 2.12 8.80
N THR A 32 -8.65 1.24 8.51
CA THR A 32 -8.61 0.35 7.35
C THR A 32 -9.46 0.95 6.25
N ARG A 33 -8.92 1.03 5.02
CA ARG A 33 -9.64 1.49 3.83
C ARG A 33 -9.47 0.48 2.71
N VAL A 34 -10.55 0.17 2.01
CA VAL A 34 -10.48 -0.63 0.79
C VAL A 34 -10.40 0.32 -0.39
N ARG A 35 -9.36 0.17 -1.20
CA ARG A 35 -9.13 0.98 -2.40
C ARG A 35 -9.16 0.09 -3.63
N ASP A 36 -9.92 0.49 -4.64
CA ASP A 36 -9.84 -0.11 -5.97
C ASP A 36 -8.56 0.38 -6.64
N VAL A 37 -7.67 -0.55 -6.98
CA VAL A 37 -6.39 -0.30 -7.62
C VAL A 37 -6.44 -0.87 -9.03
N GLU A 38 -6.01 -0.06 -10.00
CA GLU A 38 -5.81 -0.49 -11.39
C GLU A 38 -4.31 -0.64 -11.64
N GLU A 39 -3.85 -1.86 -11.98
CA GLU A 39 -2.45 -2.13 -12.29
C GLU A 39 -2.29 -2.90 -13.59
N LYS A 40 -1.08 -2.83 -14.15
CA LYS A 40 -0.72 -3.64 -15.31
C LYS A 40 -0.46 -5.08 -14.85
N CYS A 41 -1.20 -6.00 -15.43
CA CYS A 41 -1.12 -7.44 -15.14
C CYS A 41 -0.95 -8.22 -16.44
N ARG A 42 -0.61 -9.51 -16.33
CA ARG A 42 -0.54 -10.45 -17.46
C ARG A 42 0.26 -9.89 -18.65
N CYS A 43 1.40 -9.28 -18.35
CA CYS A 43 2.26 -8.70 -19.36
C CYS A 43 2.88 -9.78 -20.26
N ARG A 44 2.70 -9.64 -21.57
CA ARG A 44 3.31 -10.46 -22.59
C ARG A 44 4.37 -9.65 -23.33
N PHE A 45 5.58 -10.19 -23.38
CA PHE A 45 6.63 -9.70 -24.26
C PHE A 45 6.30 -10.11 -25.70
N VAL A 46 6.23 -9.14 -26.61
CA VAL A 46 5.88 -9.40 -28.03
C VAL A 46 7.16 -9.48 -28.85
N TRP A 47 8.03 -8.46 -28.77
CA TRP A 47 9.35 -8.40 -29.42
C TRP A 47 10.15 -7.21 -28.85
N CYS A 48 11.40 -6.97 -29.30
CA CYS A 48 12.32 -5.98 -28.71
C CYS A 48 11.63 -4.66 -28.30
N CYS A 49 11.74 -4.31 -27.02
CA CYS A 49 11.13 -3.14 -26.38
C CYS A 49 9.59 -3.06 -26.39
N ASN A 50 8.88 -4.08 -26.88
CA ASN A 50 7.43 -4.15 -26.93
C ASN A 50 6.88 -5.13 -25.90
N VAL A 51 6.24 -4.59 -24.86
CA VAL A 51 5.54 -5.34 -23.82
C VAL A 51 4.09 -4.87 -23.79
N VAL A 52 3.16 -5.81 -23.97
CA VAL A 52 1.73 -5.54 -23.92
C VAL A 52 1.19 -6.12 -22.61
N CYS A 53 0.50 -5.29 -21.81
CA CYS A 53 -0.10 -5.70 -20.54
C CYS A 53 -1.60 -5.40 -20.54
N GLU A 54 -2.35 -6.23 -19.84
CA GLU A 54 -3.75 -5.97 -19.50
C GLU A 54 -3.84 -5.01 -18.31
N ARG A 55 -4.96 -4.30 -18.19
CA ARG A 55 -5.27 -3.49 -16.99
C ARG A 55 -6.18 -4.30 -16.08
N CYS A 56 -5.64 -4.79 -14.98
CA CYS A 56 -6.41 -5.48 -13.95
C CYS A 56 -6.87 -4.50 -12.89
N ARG A 57 -8.10 -4.71 -12.39
CA ARG A 57 -8.63 -4.02 -11.23
C ARG A 57 -8.75 -4.98 -10.07
N TYR A 58 -8.25 -4.58 -8.91
CA TYR A 58 -8.34 -5.36 -7.69
C TYR A 58 -8.60 -4.46 -6.49
N LYS A 59 -9.25 -5.04 -5.47
CA LYS A 59 -9.50 -4.35 -4.21
C LYS A 59 -8.31 -4.60 -3.29
N LYS A 60 -7.64 -3.52 -2.89
CA LYS A 60 -6.54 -3.56 -1.94
C LYS A 60 -7.00 -2.99 -0.61
N GLU A 61 -6.77 -3.75 0.46
CA GLU A 61 -6.96 -3.27 1.83
C GLU A 61 -5.70 -2.52 2.27
N GLU A 62 -5.85 -1.26 2.66
CA GLU A 62 -4.78 -0.38 3.13
C GLU A 62 -5.05 0.06 4.57
N HIS A 63 -4.00 0.14 5.39
CA HIS A 63 -4.10 0.56 6.78
C HIS A 63 -3.33 1.87 6.98
N ILE A 64 -3.99 2.88 7.56
CA ILE A 64 -3.47 4.24 7.68
C ILE A 64 -3.52 4.69 9.15
N CYS A 65 -2.43 5.23 9.68
CA CYS A 65 -2.39 5.72 11.06
C CYS A 65 -3.31 6.91 11.32
N ASN A 66 -3.95 6.91 12.50
CA ASN A 66 -4.83 7.96 12.99
C ASN A 66 -4.14 9.32 13.23
#